data_AF-B9RFN3-F1
#
_entry.id   AF-B9RFN3-F1
#
_cell.length_a   1.000
_cell.length_b   1.000
_cell.length_c   1.000
_cell.angle_alpha   90.00
_cell.angle_beta   90.00
_cell.angle_gamma   90.00
#
_symmetry.space_group_name_H-M   'P 1'
#
loop_
_entity.id
_entity.type
_entity.pdbx_description
1 polymer ?
#
loop_
_entity_poly.entity_id
_entity_poly.type
_entity_poly.pdbx_seq_one_letter_code
_entity_poly.pdbx_strand_id
1 'polypeptide(L)'
;MWMLPSMPEIARRVGIVVIDSIGRVVAGRNQTCFGTSALHGEARALLLGVELANMMKLEKVVFESDSKMVVDSVLQKQQLQWEIEPELQIGLRRVLLVMDGNLTGL
;
A
#
# COMPACT_ATOMS: atom_id res chain seq x y z
N MET A 1 -19.44 -23.79 -22.51
CA MET A 1 -19.11 -22.48 -21.90
C MET A 1 -18.59 -22.77 -20.50
N TRP A 2 -17.28 -22.74 -20.30
CA TRP A 2 -16.67 -23.00 -19.00
C TRP A 2 -16.63 -21.69 -18.22
N MET A 3 -17.42 -21.58 -17.15
CA MET A 3 -17.25 -20.50 -16.18
C MET A 3 -16.00 -20.83 -15.36
N LEU A 4 -15.01 -19.95 -15.38
CA LEU A 4 -13.90 -20.02 -14.43
C LEU A 4 -14.50 -19.90 -13.02
N PRO A 5 -14.13 -20.78 -12.07
CA PRO A 5 -14.58 -20.61 -10.70
C PRO A 5 -14.06 -19.27 -10.17
N SER A 6 -14.98 -18.42 -9.70
CA SER A 6 -14.64 -17.18 -9.00
C SER A 6 -13.74 -17.55 -7.81
N MET A 7 -12.51 -17.02 -7.79
CA MET A 7 -11.62 -17.23 -6.65
C MET A 7 -12.29 -16.67 -5.39
N PRO A 8 -12.31 -17.43 -4.29
CA PRO A 8 -12.92 -16.95 -3.05
C PRO A 8 -12.12 -15.77 -2.51
N GLU A 9 -12.81 -14.67 -2.23
CA GLU A 9 -12.22 -13.55 -1.51
C GLU A 9 -11.95 -13.95 -0.05
N ILE A 10 -10.74 -13.66 0.43
CA ILE A 10 -10.34 -13.95 1.80
C ILE A 10 -10.27 -12.63 2.56
N ALA A 11 -10.92 -12.59 3.73
CA ALA A 11 -10.83 -11.48 4.66
C ALA A 11 -9.40 -11.36 5.21
N ARG A 12 -8.82 -10.17 5.11
CA ARG A 12 -7.48 -9.84 5.59
C ARG A 12 -7.53 -8.58 6.44
N ARG A 13 -6.61 -8.47 7.40
CA ARG A 13 -6.43 -7.25 8.19
C ARG A 13 -5.22 -6.51 7.66
N VAL A 14 -5.41 -5.23 7.37
CA VAL A 14 -4.35 -4.31 6.97
C VAL A 14 -4.16 -3.28 8.07
N GLY A 15 -2.91 -2.87 8.27
CA GLY A 15 -2.53 -1.90 9.28
C GLY A 15 -1.43 -1.01 8.76
N ILE A 16 -1.50 0.26 9.13
CA ILE A 16 -0.46 1.25 8.85
C ILE A 16 -0.16 2.04 10.12
N VAL A 17 1.08 2.47 10.23
CA VAL A 17 1.60 3.28 11.32
C VAL A 17 2.32 4.47 10.70
N VAL A 18 2.12 5.66 11.27
CA VAL A 18 2.84 6.87 10.90
C VAL A 18 3.84 7.17 11.99
N ILE A 19 5.09 7.31 11.61
CA ILE A 19 6.22 7.57 12.49
C ILE A 19 6.78 8.96 12.14
N ASP A 20 7.05 9.80 13.15
CA ASP A 20 7.71 11.08 12.95
C ASP A 20 9.21 10.91 12.65
N SER A 21 9.89 12.00 12.29
CA SER A 21 11.32 11.98 11.96
C SER A 21 12.26 11.62 13.11
N ILE A 22 11.74 11.52 14.34
CA ILE A 22 12.52 11.08 15.51
C ILE A 22 12.09 9.69 16.01
N GLY A 23 11.36 8.94 15.19
CA GLY A 23 11.00 7.55 15.47
C GLY A 23 9.76 7.37 16.37
N ARG A 24 8.98 8.43 16.64
CA ARG A 24 7.78 8.31 17.47
C ARG A 24 6.57 7.98 16.62
N VAL A 25 5.78 7.00 17.06
CA VAL A 25 4.47 6.72 16.47
C VAL A 25 3.53 7.88 16.77
N VAL A 26 3.07 8.55 15.72
CA VAL A 26 2.16 9.71 15.82
C VAL A 26 0.73 9.38 15.39
N ALA A 27 0.53 8.32 14.60
CA ALA A 27 -0.78 7.84 14.23
C ALA A 27 -0.73 6.37 13.77
N GLY A 28 -1.90 5.74 13.71
CA GLY A 28 -2.06 4.42 13.12
C GLY A 28 -3.50 4.20 12.68
N ARG A 29 -3.69 3.31 11.71
CA ARG A 29 -5.01 2.92 11.23
C ARG A 29 -5.00 1.45 10.85
N ASN A 30 -6.09 0.76 11.12
CA ASN A 30 -6.32 -0.59 10.63
C ASN A 30 -7.65 -0.66 9.87
N GLN A 31 -7.76 -1.66 9.01
CA GLN A 31 -8.97 -1.97 8.27
C GLN A 31 -9.02 -3.46 7.95
N THR A 32 -10.22 -4.01 7.82
CA THR A 32 -10.40 -5.32 7.18
C THR A 32 -10.69 -5.10 5.70
N CYS A 33 -9.99 -5.83 4.83
CA CYS A 33 -10.25 -5.83 3.39
C CYS A 33 -10.48 -7.25 2.90
N PHE A 34 -11.18 -7.37 1.77
CA PHE A 34 -11.38 -8.63 1.07
C PHE A 34 -10.58 -8.58 -0.22
N GLY A 35 -9.97 -9.70 -0.59
CA GLY A 35 -9.17 -9.80 -1.80
C GLY A 35 -8.76 -11.23 -2.08
N THR A 36 -8.21 -11.46 -3.26
CA THR A 36 -7.79 -12.80 -3.71
C THR A 36 -6.35 -13.12 -3.29
N SER A 37 -5.47 -12.10 -3.17
CA SER A 37 -4.04 -12.29 -2.89
C SER A 37 -3.53 -11.48 -1.69
N ALA A 38 -2.34 -11.85 -1.16
CA ALA A 38 -1.66 -11.07 -0.13
C ALA A 38 -1.22 -9.70 -0.65
N LEU A 39 -0.81 -9.64 -1.92
CA LEU A 39 -0.46 -8.43 -2.64
C LEU A 39 -1.59 -7.39 -2.63
N HIS A 40 -2.84 -7.86 -2.75
CA HIS A 40 -4.03 -7.01 -2.64
C HIS A 40 -4.14 -6.34 -1.25
N GLY A 41 -3.79 -7.08 -0.18
CA GLY A 41 -3.72 -6.53 1.18
C GLY A 41 -2.63 -5.47 1.33
N GLU A 42 -1.46 -5.69 0.73
CA GLU A 42 -0.34 -4.74 0.78
C GLU A 42 -0.66 -3.45 0.00
N ALA A 43 -1.25 -3.58 -1.20
CA ALA A 43 -1.73 -2.43 -1.97
C ALA A 43 -2.81 -1.66 -1.19
N ARG A 44 -3.71 -2.37 -0.51
CA ARG A 44 -4.72 -1.73 0.35
C ARG A 44 -4.10 -1.03 1.55
N ALA A 45 -3.06 -1.59 2.17
CA ALA A 45 -2.33 -0.95 3.25
C ALA A 45 -1.68 0.37 2.78
N LEU A 46 -1.04 0.37 1.61
CA LEU A 46 -0.49 1.59 1.01
C LEU A 46 -1.57 2.68 0.82
N LEU A 47 -2.72 2.32 0.24
CA LEU A 47 -3.84 3.26 0.10
C LEU A 47 -4.34 3.79 1.44
N LEU A 48 -4.46 2.92 2.44
CA LEU A 48 -4.88 3.31 3.78
C LEU A 48 -3.91 4.32 4.40
N GLY A 49 -2.61 4.15 4.17
CA GLY A 49 -1.58 5.09 4.58
C GLY A 49 -1.67 6.43 3.84
N VAL A 50 -1.94 6.42 2.53
CA VAL A 50 -2.15 7.64 1.74
C VAL A 50 -3.37 8.42 2.24
N GLU A 51 -4.48 7.72 2.51
CA GLU A 51 -5.67 8.32 3.11
C GLU A 51 -5.35 8.96 4.47
N LEU A 52 -4.62 8.25 5.33
CA LEU A 52 -4.23 8.78 6.65
C LEU A 52 -3.31 10.00 6.53
N ALA A 53 -2.31 9.95 5.67
CA ALA A 53 -1.41 11.08 5.41
C ALA A 53 -2.18 12.33 4.94
N ASN A 54 -3.15 12.15 4.05
CA ASN A 54 -4.03 13.23 3.58
C ASN A 54 -4.89 13.81 4.71
N MET A 55 -5.48 12.96 5.56
CA MET A 55 -6.25 13.41 6.73
C MET A 55 -5.39 14.20 7.71
N MET A 56 -4.12 13.81 7.86
CA MET A 56 -3.13 14.49 8.69
C MET A 56 -2.51 15.73 8.02
N LYS A 57 -2.87 16.03 6.76
CA LYS A 57 -2.30 17.13 5.95
C LYS A 57 -0.78 17.07 5.83
N LEU A 58 -0.23 15.85 5.72
CA LEU A 58 1.21 15.66 5.51
C LEU A 58 1.55 15.89 4.04
N GLU A 59 2.40 16.87 3.77
CA GLU A 59 2.80 17.21 2.39
C GLU A 59 3.83 16.23 1.81
N LYS A 60 4.64 15.63 2.68
CA LYS A 60 5.71 14.69 2.32
C LYS A 60 5.66 13.50 3.25
N VAL A 61 5.65 12.31 2.68
CA VAL A 61 5.66 11.06 3.42
C VAL A 61 6.58 10.06 2.72
N VAL A 62 7.30 9.31 3.54
CA VAL A 62 8.06 8.14 3.10
C VAL A 62 7.21 6.92 3.40
N PHE A 63 7.10 6.03 2.42
CA PHE A 63 6.41 4.76 2.60
C PHE A 63 7.42 3.63 2.64
N GLU A 64 7.37 2.86 3.72
CA GLU A 64 8.15 1.65 3.90
C GLU A 64 7.22 0.44 3.73
N SER A 65 7.64 -0.50 2.89
CA SER A 65 6.94 -1.75 2.63
C SER A 65 7.99 -2.83 2.42
N ASP A 66 7.78 -3.99 3.04
CA ASP A 66 8.58 -5.20 2.83
C ASP A 66 8.23 -5.89 1.49
N SER A 67 7.13 -5.48 0.86
CA SER A 67 6.73 -5.98 -0.45
C SER A 67 7.45 -5.27 -1.59
N LYS A 68 8.48 -5.96 -2.10
CA LYS A 68 9.17 -5.56 -3.33
C LYS A 68 8.22 -5.36 -4.51
N MET A 69 7.17 -6.19 -4.63
CA MET A 69 6.21 -6.10 -5.73
C MET A 69 5.38 -4.82 -5.66
N VAL A 70 4.93 -4.41 -4.46
CA VAL A 70 4.23 -3.13 -4.28
C VAL A 70 5.16 -1.96 -4.57
N VAL A 71 6.39 -1.98 -4.03
CA VAL A 71 7.38 -0.93 -4.28
C VAL A 71 7.69 -0.78 -5.77
N ASP A 72 7.96 -1.89 -6.47
CA ASP A 72 8.28 -1.87 -7.91
C ASP A 72 7.07 -1.42 -8.75
N SER A 73 5.85 -1.79 -8.34
CA SER A 73 4.59 -1.38 -8.98
C SER A 73 4.35 0.13 -8.85
N VAL A 74 4.54 0.68 -7.65
CA VAL A 74 4.37 2.11 -7.35
C VAL A 74 5.43 2.97 -8.05
N LEU A 75 6.67 2.49 -8.08
CA LEU A 75 7.79 3.17 -8.75
C LEU A 75 7.76 3.03 -10.28
N GLN A 76 6.72 2.40 -10.85
CA GLN A 76 6.58 2.12 -12.28
C GLN A 76 7.79 1.38 -12.88
N LYS A 77 8.53 0.64 -12.04
CA LYS A 77 9.68 -0.17 -12.47
C LYS A 77 9.25 -1.46 -13.16
N GLN A 78 7.99 -1.86 -12.97
CA GLN A 78 7.36 -3.01 -13.63
C GLN A 78 5.91 -2.68 -14.00
N GLN A 79 5.37 -3.45 -14.95
CA GLN A 79 3.96 -3.39 -15.33
C GLN A 79 3.10 -3.75 -14.12
N LEU A 80 2.10 -2.91 -13.80
CA LEU A 80 1.19 -3.15 -12.69
C LEU A 80 0.53 -4.52 -12.85
N GLN A 81 0.53 -5.33 -11.79
CA GLN A 81 -0.29 -6.52 -11.77
C GLN A 81 -1.75 -6.07 -11.85
N TRP A 82 -2.53 -6.66 -12.75
CA TRP A 82 -3.95 -6.31 -12.97
C TRP A 82 -4.78 -6.36 -11.68
N GLU A 83 -4.34 -7.17 -10.70
CA GLU A 83 -4.97 -7.34 -9.38
C GLU A 83 -4.87 -6.13 -8.45
N ILE A 84 -3.94 -5.20 -8.68
CA ILE A 84 -3.68 -4.02 -7.81
C ILE A 84 -3.70 -2.70 -8.58
N GLU A 85 -3.78 -2.78 -9.91
CA GLU A 85 -3.83 -1.62 -10.80
C GLU A 85 -4.99 -0.65 -10.46
N PRO A 86 -6.24 -1.10 -10.26
CA PRO A 86 -7.34 -0.17 -9.96
C PRO A 86 -7.17 0.52 -8.60
N GLU A 87 -6.64 -0.16 -7.59
CA GLU A 87 -6.32 0.43 -6.29
C GLU A 87 -5.25 1.51 -6.42
N LEU A 88 -4.13 1.19 -7.06
CA LEU A 88 -2.96 2.08 -7.10
C LEU A 88 -3.16 3.30 -8.00
N GLN A 89 -3.91 3.19 -9.09
CA GLN A 89 -4.18 4.33 -9.98
C GLN A 89 -4.95 5.48 -9.30
N ILE A 90 -5.79 5.17 -8.30
CA ILE A 90 -6.63 6.16 -7.60
C ILE A 90 -5.86 6.88 -6.50
N GLY A 91 -5.06 6.15 -5.70
CA GLY A 91 -4.41 6.71 -4.51
C GLY A 91 -3.16 7.54 -4.80
N LEU A 92 -2.37 7.16 -5.80
CA LEU A 92 -1.02 7.70 -6.01
C LEU A 92 -0.97 9.10 -6.62
N ARG A 93 -2.09 9.64 -7.15
CA ARG A 93 -2.12 10.96 -7.81
C ARG A 93 -1.98 12.15 -6.86
N ARG A 94 -2.04 11.95 -5.54
CA ARG A 94 -2.18 13.03 -4.54
C ARG A 94 -1.04 13.17 -3.54
N VAL A 95 -0.09 12.25 -3.55
CA VAL A 95 1.02 12.22 -2.58
C VAL A 95 2.33 12.06 -3.31
N LEU A 96 3.29 12.95 -3.02
CA LEU A 96 4.65 12.83 -3.52
C LEU A 96 5.36 11.77 -2.69
N LEU A 97 5.40 10.54 -3.22
CA LEU A 97 6.04 9.41 -2.57
C LEU A 97 7.55 9.49 -2.77
N VAL A 98 8.29 9.56 -1.65
CA VAL A 98 9.71 9.24 -1.64
C VAL A 98 9.81 7.82 -1.07
N MET A 99 10.14 6.85 -1.92
CA MET A 99 10.49 5.50 -1.47
C MET A 99 12.01 5.42 -1.45
N ASP A 100 12.59 5.21 -0.26
CA ASP A 100 14.02 4.95 -0.16
C ASP A 100 14.28 3.46 -0.42
N GLY A 101 15.14 3.17 -1.39
CA GLY A 101 15.42 1.82 -1.87
C GLY A 101 16.47 1.06 -1.05
N ASN A 102 17.01 1.67 0.02
CA ASN A 102 18.03 1.07 0.86
C ASN A 102 17.43 0.44 2.13
N LEU A 103 16.87 -0.78 1.98
CA LEU A 103 16.61 -1.68 3.11
C LEU A 103 17.79 -2.64 3.37
N THR A 104 19.03 -2.16 3.23
CA THR A 104 20.21 -2.86 3.76
C THR A 104 20.74 -2.10 4.97
N GLY A 105 20.21 -2.44 6.14
CA GLY A 105 20.83 -2.08 7.42
C GLY A 105 19.87 -1.47 8.42
N LEU A 106 19.01 -2.30 9.02
CA LEU A 106 18.68 -2.32 10.45
C LEU A 106 18.23 -3.74 10.82
#